data_AF-A0A0S8IJN5-F1
#
_entry.id   AF-A0A0S8IJN5-F1
#
_cell.length_a   1.000
_cell.length_b   1.000
_cell.length_c   1.000
_cell.angle_alpha   90.00
_cell.angle_beta   90.00
_cell.angle_gamma   90.00
#
_symmetry.space_group_name_H-M   'P 1'
#
loop_
_entity.id
_entity.type
_entity.pdbx_description
1 polymer ?
#
loop_
_entity_poly.entity_id
_entity_poly.type
_entity_poly.pdbx_seq_one_letter_code
_entity_poly.pdbx_strand_id
1 'polypeptide(L)'
;ELKEDGSWGAKSIPASVDELPADREGMLAEYIKYEITKPEWQHFYHPALKSAMMIKIARDWKLDGAMLHYNRGCEGLTLGIAENRLALQKAGFPVMTFEGNMGDEREFDEARTTARIDAFMETLGLSRVKV
;
A
#
# COMPACT_ATOMS: atom_id res chain seq x y z
N GLU A 1 9.81 8.72 3.07
CA GLU A 1 10.42 9.65 2.10
C GLU A 1 11.47 8.95 1.26
N LEU A 2 11.78 9.48 0.09
CA LEU A 2 12.90 9.02 -0.72
C LEU A 2 14.19 9.54 -0.09
N LYS A 3 15.12 8.65 0.24
CA LYS A 3 16.43 8.99 0.78
C LYS A 3 17.41 9.27 -0.35
N GLU A 4 18.54 9.91 -0.02
CA GLU A 4 19.59 10.28 -1.00
C GLU A 4 20.17 9.05 -1.72
N ASP A 5 20.19 7.89 -1.06
CA ASP A 5 20.64 6.61 -1.62
C ASP A 5 19.58 5.93 -2.52
N GLY A 6 18.43 6.57 -2.75
CA GLY A 6 17.30 6.03 -3.52
C GLY A 6 16.44 5.01 -2.76
N SER A 7 16.77 4.71 -1.51
CA SER A 7 15.90 3.89 -0.65
C SER A 7 14.63 4.65 -0.27
N TRP A 8 13.56 3.90 0.01
CA TRP A 8 12.37 4.47 0.63
C TRP A 8 12.40 4.15 2.11
N GLY A 9 12.36 5.18 2.95
CA GLY A 9 12.40 5.01 4.39
C GLY A 9 11.41 5.89 5.12
N ALA A 10 11.34 5.75 6.44
CA ALA A 10 10.61 6.69 7.29
C ALA A 10 11.08 8.13 7.05
N LYS A 11 10.18 9.09 7.22
CA LYS A 11 10.55 10.51 7.19
C LYS A 11 11.62 10.76 8.25
N SER A 12 12.64 11.55 7.92
CA SER A 12 13.63 11.98 8.92
C SER A 12 12.94 12.83 9.97
N ILE A 13 13.20 12.53 11.23
CA ILE A 13 12.72 13.29 12.38
C ILE A 13 13.86 14.17 12.90
N PRO A 14 13.57 15.38 13.39
CA PRO A 14 14.57 16.18 14.11
C PRO A 14 15.16 15.38 15.28
N ALA A 15 16.44 15.60 15.58
CA ALA A 15 17.12 14.83 16.62
C ALA A 15 16.66 15.24 18.04
N SER A 16 16.10 16.44 18.18
CA SER A 16 15.51 16.94 19.42
C SER A 16 14.36 17.91 19.16
N VAL A 17 13.53 18.15 20.17
CA VAL A 17 12.48 19.18 20.13
C VAL A 17 13.08 20.58 20.02
N ASP A 18 14.32 20.78 20.46
CA ASP A 18 15.01 22.07 20.39
C ASP A 18 15.36 22.49 18.95
N GLU A 19 15.34 21.56 18.00
CA GLU A 19 15.50 21.83 16.56
C GLU A 19 14.20 22.28 15.88
N LEU A 20 13.06 22.18 16.57
CA LEU A 20 11.76 22.61 16.04
C LEU A 20 11.51 24.10 16.31
N PRO A 21 10.73 24.78 15.43
CA PRO A 21 10.32 26.16 15.69
C PRO A 21 9.56 26.30 17.02
N ALA A 22 9.85 27.35 17.78
CA ALA A 22 9.15 27.62 19.05
C ALA A 22 7.80 28.33 18.86
N ASP A 23 7.57 28.92 17.68
CA ASP A 23 6.34 29.63 17.36
C ASP A 23 5.29 28.72 16.69
N ARG A 24 4.03 29.10 16.83
CA ARG A 24 2.88 28.33 16.33
C ARG A 24 2.91 28.16 14.81
N GLU A 25 3.34 29.17 14.07
CA GLU A 25 3.33 29.15 12.61
C GLU A 25 4.38 28.17 12.09
N GLY A 26 5.60 28.25 12.63
CA GLY A 26 6.67 27.30 12.35
C GLY A 26 6.30 25.86 12.71
N MET A 27 5.71 25.62 13.89
CA MET A 27 5.24 24.29 14.27
C MET A 27 4.14 23.75 13.33
N LEU A 28 3.19 24.61 12.93
CA LEU A 28 2.14 24.21 11.99
C LEU A 28 2.73 23.87 10.61
N ALA A 29 3.72 24.62 10.15
CA ALA A 29 4.42 24.35 8.90
C ALA A 29 5.15 22.98 8.94
N GLU A 30 5.84 22.68 10.04
CA GLU A 30 6.48 21.36 10.24
C GLU A 30 5.46 20.22 10.29
N TYR A 31 4.34 20.43 10.98
CA TYR A 31 3.25 19.46 11.01
C TYR A 31 2.71 19.16 9.61
N ILE A 32 2.44 20.20 8.80
CA ILE A 32 1.97 20.02 7.41
C ILE A 32 3.01 19.27 6.58
N LYS A 33 4.29 19.65 6.68
CA LYS A 33 5.39 18.94 6.00
C LYS A 33 5.42 17.47 6.39
N TYR A 34 5.19 17.13 7.66
CA TYR A 34 5.13 15.74 8.11
C TYR A 34 3.91 15.02 7.52
N GLU A 35 2.73 15.65 7.61
CA GLU A 35 1.45 15.10 7.17
C GLU A 35 1.50 14.71 5.69
N ILE A 36 1.93 15.62 4.80
CA ILE A 36 1.96 15.36 3.35
C ILE A 36 2.94 14.27 2.93
N THR A 37 3.91 13.93 3.80
CA THR A 37 4.86 12.83 3.53
C THR A 37 4.38 11.46 3.96
N LYS A 38 3.23 11.36 4.64
CA LYS A 38 2.70 10.07 5.05
C LYS A 38 2.31 9.25 3.81
N PRO A 39 2.75 7.98 3.74
CA PRO A 39 2.41 7.09 2.63
C PRO A 39 0.89 6.82 2.55
N GLU A 40 0.19 6.91 3.68
CA GLU A 40 -1.25 6.72 3.76
C GLU A 40 -2.02 7.68 2.85
N TRP A 41 -1.50 8.87 2.54
CA TRP A 41 -2.25 9.82 1.71
C TRP A 41 -2.09 9.62 0.20
N GLN A 42 -1.08 8.86 -0.25
CA GLN A 42 -0.75 8.75 -1.68
C GLN A 42 -1.93 8.21 -2.51
N HIS A 43 -2.77 7.38 -1.91
CA HIS A 43 -3.95 6.81 -2.58
C HIS A 43 -5.10 7.80 -2.78
N PHE A 44 -5.15 8.89 -2.02
CA PHE A 44 -6.18 9.92 -2.16
C PHE A 44 -5.82 11.01 -3.16
N TYR A 45 -4.54 11.14 -3.55
CA TYR A 45 -4.10 12.20 -4.46
C TYR A 45 -4.20 11.79 -5.93
N HIS A 46 -3.59 10.66 -6.30
CA HIS A 46 -3.60 10.17 -7.68
C HIS A 46 -3.21 8.68 -7.76
N PRO A 47 -3.88 7.85 -8.58
CA PRO A 47 -3.58 6.43 -8.66
C PRO A 47 -2.13 6.12 -9.05
N ALA A 48 -1.50 6.95 -9.90
CA ALA A 48 -0.10 6.76 -10.28
C ALA A 48 0.88 6.90 -9.11
N LEU A 49 0.61 7.76 -8.12
CA LEU A 49 1.46 7.92 -6.93
C LEU A 49 1.40 6.67 -6.06
N LYS A 50 0.18 6.15 -5.83
CA LYS A 50 -0.04 4.86 -5.15
C LYS A 50 0.64 3.72 -5.91
N SER A 51 0.52 3.65 -7.23
CA SER A 51 1.21 2.64 -8.05
C SER A 51 2.73 2.69 -7.90
N ALA A 52 3.34 3.89 -7.97
CA ALA A 52 4.78 4.05 -7.79
C ALA A 52 5.24 3.59 -6.40
N MET A 53 4.47 3.94 -5.36
CA MET A 53 4.70 3.48 -3.99
C MET A 53 4.60 1.96 -3.88
N MET A 54 3.54 1.35 -4.42
CA MET A 54 3.34 -0.11 -4.38
C MET A 54 4.45 -0.87 -5.13
N ILE A 55 4.87 -0.37 -6.30
CA ILE A 55 5.99 -0.96 -7.05
C ILE A 55 7.28 -0.87 -6.26
N LYS A 56 7.54 0.28 -5.59
CA LYS A 56 8.73 0.45 -4.76
C LYS A 56 8.73 -0.52 -3.57
N ILE A 57 7.61 -0.63 -2.86
CA ILE A 57 7.42 -1.63 -1.79
C ILE A 57 7.69 -3.04 -2.32
N ALA A 58 7.08 -3.39 -3.46
CA ALA A 58 7.22 -4.72 -4.03
C ALA A 58 8.67 -5.07 -4.41
N ARG A 59 9.44 -4.09 -4.91
CA ARG A 59 10.86 -4.26 -5.25
C ARG A 59 11.75 -4.31 -4.01
N ASP A 60 11.61 -3.34 -3.12
CA ASP A 60 12.46 -3.20 -1.93
C ASP A 60 12.26 -4.39 -0.97
N TRP A 61 11.02 -4.89 -0.86
CA TRP A 61 10.69 -6.03 0.00
C TRP A 61 10.78 -7.38 -0.72
N LYS A 62 11.16 -7.39 -2.00
CA LYS A 62 11.32 -8.60 -2.82
C LYS A 62 10.07 -9.48 -2.81
N LEU A 63 8.91 -8.87 -3.03
CA LEU A 63 7.64 -9.59 -3.04
C LEU A 63 7.53 -10.49 -4.29
N ASP A 64 7.05 -11.71 -4.10
CA ASP A 64 6.78 -12.66 -5.19
C ASP A 64 5.43 -12.39 -5.88
N GLY A 65 4.54 -11.64 -5.24
CA GLY A 65 3.23 -11.27 -5.78
C GLY A 65 2.47 -10.32 -4.87
N ALA A 66 1.34 -9.82 -5.35
CA ALA A 66 0.46 -8.93 -4.59
C ALA A 66 -1.01 -9.40 -4.64
N MET A 67 -1.69 -9.31 -3.50
CA MET A 67 -3.13 -9.51 -3.41
C MET A 67 -3.80 -8.17 -3.10
N LEU A 68 -4.71 -7.71 -3.97
CA LEU A 68 -5.37 -6.42 -3.81
C LEU A 68 -6.80 -6.60 -3.33
N HIS A 69 -7.10 -6.03 -2.17
CA HIS A 69 -8.44 -6.02 -1.59
C HIS A 69 -9.29 -4.90 -2.18
N TYR A 70 -10.30 -5.27 -2.94
CA TYR A 70 -11.34 -4.37 -3.42
C TYR A 70 -12.35 -4.20 -2.29
N ASN A 71 -12.07 -3.24 -1.41
CA ASN A 71 -12.83 -3.00 -0.19
C ASN A 71 -14.11 -2.20 -0.49
N ARG A 72 -15.26 -2.85 -0.37
CA ARG A 72 -16.58 -2.23 -0.55
C ARG A 72 -16.93 -1.24 0.57
N GLY A 73 -16.33 -1.38 1.75
CA GLY A 73 -16.56 -0.50 2.90
C GLY A 73 -15.61 0.71 2.99
N CYS A 74 -14.69 0.86 2.04
CA CYS A 74 -13.82 2.03 1.96
C CYS A 74 -13.55 2.38 0.50
N GLU A 75 -14.43 3.19 -0.08
CA GLU A 75 -14.40 3.59 -1.47
C GLU A 75 -13.11 4.33 -1.82
N GLY A 76 -12.55 5.10 -0.89
CA GLY A 76 -11.27 5.79 -1.07
C GLY A 76 -10.08 4.84 -1.28
N LEU A 77 -10.08 3.65 -0.65
CA LEU A 77 -9.04 2.65 -0.85
C LEU A 77 -9.22 1.87 -2.17
N THR A 78 -10.47 1.66 -2.56
CA THR A 78 -10.85 0.98 -3.81
C THR A 78 -10.71 1.89 -5.03
N LEU A 79 -10.82 3.21 -4.87
CA LEU A 79 -10.58 4.16 -5.94
C LEU A 79 -9.15 4.01 -6.47
N GLY A 80 -9.00 3.83 -7.78
CA GLY A 80 -7.70 3.66 -8.44
C GLY A 80 -7.10 2.24 -8.34
N ILE A 81 -7.74 1.29 -7.64
CA ILE A 81 -7.16 -0.04 -7.38
C ILE A 81 -6.99 -0.87 -8.67
N ALA A 82 -7.85 -0.66 -9.66
CA ALA A 82 -7.74 -1.31 -10.96
C ALA A 82 -6.51 -0.81 -11.74
N GLU A 83 -6.23 0.48 -11.68
CA GLU A 83 -5.04 1.11 -12.26
C GLU A 83 -3.78 0.64 -11.53
N ASN A 84 -3.83 0.48 -10.20
CA ASN A 84 -2.72 -0.05 -9.43
C ASN A 84 -2.42 -1.51 -9.80
N ARG A 85 -3.46 -2.33 -9.97
CA ARG A 85 -3.33 -3.71 -10.47
C ARG A 85 -2.58 -3.74 -11.79
N LEU A 86 -3.02 -2.93 -12.77
CA LEU A 86 -2.38 -2.87 -14.08
C LEU A 86 -0.93 -2.38 -14.00
N ALA A 87 -0.64 -1.40 -13.14
CA ALA A 87 0.71 -0.89 -12.95
C ALA A 87 1.65 -1.94 -12.34
N LEU A 88 1.21 -2.69 -11.33
CA LEU A 88 1.97 -3.80 -10.74
C LEU A 88 2.22 -4.93 -11.73
N GLN A 89 1.19 -5.32 -12.50
CA GLN A 89 1.33 -6.32 -13.56
C GLN A 89 2.33 -5.87 -14.63
N LYS A 90 2.25 -4.61 -15.08
CA LYS A 90 3.22 -4.01 -16.02
C LYS A 90 4.64 -3.97 -15.43
N ALA A 91 4.75 -3.81 -14.12
CA ALA A 91 6.03 -3.86 -13.41
C ALA A 91 6.53 -5.31 -13.18
N GLY A 92 5.84 -6.34 -13.66
CA GLY A 92 6.28 -7.73 -13.63
C GLY A 92 5.88 -8.51 -12.38
N PHE A 93 4.97 -7.97 -11.55
CA PHE A 93 4.48 -8.68 -10.36
C PHE A 93 3.19 -9.47 -10.69
N PRO A 94 3.09 -10.74 -10.29
CA PRO A 94 1.83 -11.45 -10.23
C PRO A 94 0.85 -10.72 -9.29
N VAL A 95 -0.39 -10.53 -9.74
CA VAL A 95 -1.41 -9.84 -8.95
C VAL A 95 -2.73 -10.59 -9.00
N MET A 96 -3.29 -10.91 -7.84
CA MET A 96 -4.69 -11.29 -7.69
C MET A 96 -5.51 -10.21 -7.00
N THR A 97 -6.82 -10.25 -7.20
CA THR A 97 -7.78 -9.37 -6.53
C THR A 97 -8.79 -10.19 -5.76
N PHE A 98 -9.32 -9.65 -4.67
CA PHE A 98 -10.47 -10.21 -3.99
C PHE A 98 -11.35 -9.07 -3.47
N GLU A 99 -12.64 -9.35 -3.32
CA GLU A 99 -13.63 -8.38 -2.87
C GLU A 99 -14.09 -8.73 -1.46
N GLY A 100 -14.38 -7.70 -0.67
CA GLY A 100 -14.92 -7.84 0.68
C GLY A 100 -15.23 -6.48 1.28
N ASN A 101 -15.77 -6.46 2.49
CA ASN A 101 -16.00 -5.24 3.24
C ASN A 101 -15.36 -5.37 4.62
N MET A 102 -14.59 -4.36 5.03
CA MET A 102 -13.93 -4.35 6.33
C MET A 102 -14.90 -4.29 7.52
N GLY A 103 -16.13 -3.80 7.31
CA GLY A 103 -17.15 -3.64 8.36
C GLY A 103 -18.39 -4.52 8.18
N ASP A 104 -18.44 -5.34 7.12
CA ASP A 104 -19.59 -6.21 6.86
C ASP A 104 -19.14 -7.57 6.30
N GLU A 105 -19.13 -8.59 7.17
CA GLU A 105 -18.73 -9.95 6.83
C GLU A 105 -19.60 -10.59 5.74
N ARG A 106 -20.87 -10.16 5.60
CA ARG A 106 -21.80 -10.70 4.60
C ARG A 106 -21.37 -10.38 3.18
N GLU A 107 -20.51 -9.39 3.01
CA GLU A 107 -19.96 -9.00 1.71
C GLU A 107 -18.65 -9.72 1.38
N PHE A 108 -18.23 -10.70 2.18
CA PHE A 108 -17.05 -11.51 1.95
C PHE A 108 -17.42 -12.97 1.65
N ASP A 109 -17.02 -13.46 0.48
CA ASP A 109 -17.16 -14.87 0.11
C ASP A 109 -15.86 -15.62 0.46
N GLU A 110 -15.82 -16.17 1.67
CA GLU A 110 -14.64 -16.84 2.21
C GLU A 110 -14.22 -18.06 1.37
N ALA A 111 -15.19 -18.92 1.00
CA ALA A 111 -14.91 -20.14 0.26
C ALA A 111 -14.30 -19.84 -1.11
N ARG A 112 -14.91 -18.91 -1.86
CA ARG A 112 -14.39 -18.49 -3.16
C ARG A 112 -13.05 -17.76 -3.04
N THR A 113 -12.89 -16.88 -2.05
CA THR A 113 -11.65 -16.14 -1.86
C THR A 113 -10.50 -17.09 -1.52
N THR A 114 -10.74 -18.05 -0.63
CA THR A 114 -9.76 -19.08 -0.27
C THR A 114 -9.33 -19.90 -1.48
N ALA A 115 -10.28 -20.37 -2.31
CA ALA A 115 -9.94 -21.11 -3.53
C ALA A 115 -9.11 -20.27 -4.52
N ARG A 116 -9.37 -18.96 -4.63
CA ARG A 116 -8.58 -18.06 -5.47
C ARG A 116 -7.18 -17.80 -4.91
N ILE A 117 -7.04 -17.71 -3.59
CA ILE A 117 -5.75 -17.61 -2.91
C ILE A 117 -4.95 -18.89 -3.17
N ASP A 118 -5.53 -20.07 -2.96
CA ASP A 118 -4.86 -21.35 -3.21
C ASP A 118 -4.34 -21.42 -4.66
N ALA A 119 -5.19 -21.11 -5.65
CA ALA A 119 -4.78 -21.07 -7.05
C ALA A 119 -3.68 -20.02 -7.33
N PHE A 120 -3.74 -18.84 -6.71
CA PHE A 120 -2.70 -17.82 -6.86
C PHE A 120 -1.37 -18.27 -6.26
N MET A 121 -1.38 -18.86 -5.07
CA MET A 121 -0.18 -19.40 -4.42
C MET A 121 0.46 -20.51 -5.26
N GLU A 122 -0.35 -21.39 -5.88
CA GLU A 122 0.15 -22.40 -6.83
C GLU A 122 0.87 -21.75 -8.04
N THR A 123 0.38 -20.61 -8.56
CA THR A 123 1.08 -19.89 -9.64
C THR A 123 2.44 -19.33 -9.22
N LEU A 124 2.63 -19.10 -7.91
CA LEU A 124 3.91 -18.69 -7.31
C LEU A 124 4.82 -19.88 -6.98
N GLY A 125 4.41 -21.12 -7.31
CA GLY A 125 5.15 -22.34 -6.98
C GLY A 125 5.01 -22.76 -5.51
N LEU A 126 4.04 -22.20 -4.79
CA LEU A 126 3.77 -22.53 -3.39
C LEU A 126 2.64 -23.56 -3.31
N SER A 127 2.75 -24.48 -2.36
CA SER A 127 1.72 -25.47 -2.09
C SER A 127 1.24 -25.36 -0.65
N ARG A 128 -0.03 -25.70 -0.43
CA ARG A 128 -0.62 -25.66 0.90
C ARG A 128 0.08 -26.68 1.80
N VAL A 129 0.59 -26.21 2.94
CA VAL A 129 1.18 -27.09 3.95
C VAL A 129 0.06 -27.94 4.55
N LYS A 130 0.24 -29.26 4.53
CA LYS A 130 -0.61 -30.17 5.28
C LYS A 130 -0.17 -30.10 6.74
N VAL A 131 -1.00 -29.49 7.58
CA VAL A 131 -0.84 -29.48 9.04
C VAL A 131 -1.58 -30.68 9.62
#